data_AF-A0A2V9F409-F1
#
_entry.id   AF-A0A2V9F409-F1
#
_cell.length_a   1.000
_cell.length_b   1.000
_cell.length_c   1.000
_cell.angle_alpha   90.00
_cell.angle_beta   90.00
_cell.angle_gamma   90.00
#
_symmetry.space_group_name_H-M   'P 1'
#
loop_
_entity.id
_entity.type
_entity.pdbx_description
1 polymer ?
#
loop_
_entity_poly.entity_id
_entity_poly.type
_entity_poly.pdbx_seq_one_letter_code
_entity_poly.pdbx_strand_id
1 'polypeptide(L)' 'MITNPRLLVQVENGYFDLATPFFATEFTMEHLGLPDALQKNIKEDYYNAGHMMYLHDQDRVSLHNQIASFIDRATQP' A
#
# COMPACT_ATOMS: atom_id res chain seq x y z
N MET A 1 10.89 -9.34 -16.10
CA MET A 1 12.24 -8.79 -15.89
C MET A 1 12.23 -7.99 -14.61
N ILE A 2 13.13 -8.28 -13.66
CA ILE A 2 13.25 -7.53 -12.40
C ILE A 2 14.43 -6.57 -12.53
N THR A 3 14.19 -5.27 -12.38
CA THR A 3 15.21 -4.23 -12.61
C THR A 3 15.68 -3.56 -11.32
N ASN A 4 14.84 -3.50 -10.29
CA ASN A 4 15.18 -2.91 -9.00
C ASN A 4 14.69 -3.82 -7.84
N PRO A 5 15.54 -4.74 -7.34
CA PRO A 5 15.19 -5.61 -6.21
C PRO A 5 15.00 -4.87 -4.88
N ARG A 6 15.40 -3.59 -4.79
CA ARG A 6 15.26 -2.76 -3.59
C ARG A 6 14.03 -1.86 -3.63
N LEU A 7 13.26 -1.89 -4.70
CA LEU A 7 12.03 -1.10 -4.81
C LEU A 7 11.05 -1.54 -3.72
N LEU A 8 10.58 -0.58 -2.94
CA LEU A 8 9.48 -0.74 -1.98
C LEU A 8 8.19 -0.23 -2.61
N VAL A 9 7.08 -0.91 -2.33
CA VAL A 9 5.74 -0.53 -2.80
C VAL A 9 4.83 -0.46 -1.59
N GLN A 10 4.04 0.60 -1.49
CA GLN A 10 3.00 0.74 -0.46
C GLN A 10 1.67 1.01 -1.16
N VAL A 11 0.63 0.30 -0.73
CA VAL A 11 -0.73 0.40 -1.28
C VAL A 11 -1.69 0.77 -0.17
N GLU A 12 -2.48 1.81 -0.41
CA GLU A 12 -3.40 2.39 0.57
C GLU A 12 -4.83 2.01 0.18
N ASN A 13 -5.52 1.26 1.04
CA ASN A 13 -6.81 0.64 0.71
C ASN A 13 -7.93 1.14 1.62
N GLY A 14 -9.05 1.56 1.04
CA GLY A 14 -10.28 1.80 1.79
C GLY A 14 -11.13 0.54 1.91
N TYR A 15 -11.56 0.15 3.12
CA TYR A 15 -12.45 -1.01 3.32
C TYR A 15 -13.77 -0.89 2.54
N PHE A 16 -14.26 0.34 2.33
CA PHE A 16 -15.53 0.63 1.64
C PHE A 16 -15.33 1.20 0.24
N ASP A 17 -14.16 0.97 -0.36
CA ASP A 17 -13.88 1.39 -1.72
C ASP A 17 -14.63 0.51 -2.74
N LEU A 18 -15.51 1.13 -3.52
CA LEU A 18 -16.27 0.48 -4.59
C LEU A 18 -15.70 0.74 -5.98
N ALA A 19 -14.71 1.64 -6.11
CA ALA A 19 -14.00 1.88 -7.36
C ALA A 19 -12.86 0.86 -7.55
N THR A 20 -12.14 0.57 -6.47
CA THR A 20 -11.19 -0.55 -6.38
C THR A 20 -11.63 -1.47 -5.23
N PRO A 21 -12.43 -2.52 -5.51
CA PRO A 21 -12.94 -3.41 -4.48
C PRO A 21 -11.80 -4.00 -3.64
N PHE A 22 -11.98 -4.04 -2.32
CA PHE A 22 -10.97 -4.46 -1.34
C PHE A 22 -10.11 -5.66 -1.78
N PHE A 23 -10.74 -6.79 -2.10
CA PHE A 23 -10.02 -8.02 -2.48
C PHE A 23 -9.28 -7.93 -3.82
N ALA A 24 -9.60 -6.96 -4.68
CA ALA A 24 -8.93 -6.81 -5.96
C ALA A 24 -7.47 -6.38 -5.77
N THR A 25 -7.17 -5.54 -4.76
CA THR A 25 -5.79 -5.16 -4.44
C THR A 25 -4.99 -6.36 -3.96
N GLU A 26 -5.47 -7.06 -2.92
CA GLU A 26 -4.79 -8.23 -2.34
C GLU A 26 -4.52 -9.28 -3.42
N PHE A 27 -5.56 -9.61 -4.20
CA PHE A 27 -5.44 -10.54 -5.31
C PHE A 27 -4.36 -10.09 -6.30
N THR A 28 -4.37 -8.81 -6.70
CA THR A 28 -3.38 -8.29 -7.65
C THR A 28 -1.96 -8.40 -7.10
N MET A 29 -1.74 -8.02 -5.84
CA MET A 29 -0.42 -8.01 -5.22
C MET A 29 0.12 -9.43 -5.00
N GLU A 30 -0.73 -10.38 -4.60
CA GLU A 30 -0.36 -11.79 -4.43
C GLU A 30 -0.01 -12.49 -5.77
N HIS A 31 -0.63 -12.05 -6.88
CA HIS A 31 -0.50 -12.72 -8.18
C HIS A 31 0.51 -12.06 -9.14
N LEU A 32 1.41 -11.20 -8.64
CA LEU A 32 2.45 -10.57 -9.46
C LEU A 32 3.52 -11.56 -9.96
N GLY A 33 3.59 -12.77 -9.40
CA GLY A 33 4.61 -13.77 -9.74
C GLY A 33 6.03 -13.36 -9.30
N LEU A 34 6.12 -12.56 -8.23
CA LEU A 34 7.41 -12.17 -7.64
C LEU A 34 7.98 -13.31 -6.80
N PRO A 35 9.32 -13.44 -6.72
CA PRO A 35 9.94 -14.28 -5.70
C PRO A 35 9.52 -13.83 -4.29
N ASP A 36 9.30 -14.76 -3.36
CA ASP A 36 8.89 -14.48 -1.97
C ASP A 36 9.77 -13.42 -1.28
N ALA A 37 11.08 -13.44 -1.58
CA ALA A 37 12.04 -12.48 -1.05
C ALA A 37 11.77 -11.03 -1.47
N LEU A 38 11.03 -10.80 -2.56
CA LEU A 38 10.62 -9.47 -3.04
C LEU A 38 9.17 -9.15 -2.68
N GLN A 39 8.32 -10.16 -2.46
CA GLN A 39 6.93 -9.95 -2.02
C GLN A 39 6.88 -9.12 -0.73
N LYS A 40 7.85 -9.33 0.19
CA LYS A 40 8.00 -8.56 1.44
C LYS A 40 8.24 -7.05 1.26
N ASN A 41 8.59 -6.61 0.06
CA ASN A 41 8.78 -5.19 -0.23
C ASN A 41 7.44 -4.46 -0.48
N ILE A 42 6.37 -5.21 -0.68
CA ILE A 42 5.00 -4.70 -0.81
C ILE A 42 4.39 -4.61 0.58
N LYS A 43 3.81 -3.46 0.90
CA LYS A 43 3.04 -3.23 2.12
C LYS A 43 1.65 -2.76 1.74
N GLU A 44 0.63 -3.35 2.33
CA GLU A 44 -0.76 -2.96 2.16
C GLU A 44 -1.27 -2.41 3.49
N ASP A 45 -1.81 -1.20 3.44
CA ASP A 45 -2.40 -0.51 4.59
C ASP A 45 -3.88 -0.27 4.35
N TYR A 46 -4.68 -0.31 5.42
CA TYR A 46 -6.13 -0.36 5.33
C TYR A 46 -6.79 0.68 6.23
N TYR A 47 -7.78 1.38 5.66
CA TYR A 47 -8.47 2.51 6.28
C TYR A 47 -9.96 2.27 6.38
N ASN A 48 -10.57 2.75 7.47
CA ASN A 48 -12.01 2.65 7.70
C ASN A 48 -12.80 3.70 6.90
N ALA A 49 -12.51 3.79 5.60
CA ALA A 49 -13.05 4.75 4.66
C ALA A 49 -13.28 4.11 3.28
N GLY A 50 -13.91 4.87 2.38
CA GLY A 50 -14.04 4.51 0.97
C GLY A 50 -12.83 4.93 0.14
N HIS A 51 -13.04 5.09 -1.17
CA HIS A 51 -12.00 5.42 -2.15
C HIS A 51 -11.13 6.64 -1.79
N MET A 52 -11.77 7.67 -1.22
CA MET A 52 -11.10 8.92 -0.85
C MET A 52 -10.81 8.95 0.64
N MET A 53 -9.97 8.02 1.13
CA MET A 53 -9.72 7.81 2.57
C MET A 53 -9.25 9.06 3.33
N TYR A 54 -8.59 9.99 2.64
CA TYR A 54 -8.17 11.27 3.19
C TYR A 54 -9.33 12.24 3.50
N LEU A 55 -10.56 11.97 3.08
CA LEU A 55 -11.73 12.75 3.49
C LEU A 55 -12.24 12.39 4.88
N HIS A 56 -11.84 11.22 5.40
CA HIS A 56 -12.13 10.85 6.78
C HIS A 56 -10.96 11.27 7.67
N ASP A 57 -11.19 12.21 8.59
CA ASP A 57 -10.10 12.88 9.33
C ASP A 57 -9.17 11.93 10.10
N GLN A 58 -9.72 10.89 10.73
CA GLN A 58 -8.92 9.90 11.46
C GLN A 58 -8.02 9.10 10.51
N ASP A 59 -8.55 8.68 9.36
CA ASP A 59 -7.79 7.95 8.35
C ASP A 59 -6.80 8.85 7.62
N ARG A 60 -7.11 10.14 7.42
CA ARG A 60 -6.20 11.13 6.83
C ARG A 60 -4.92 11.29 7.65
N VAL A 61 -5.02 11.35 8.98
CA VAL A 61 -3.85 11.41 9.87
C VAL A 61 -3.03 10.13 9.77
N SER A 62 -3.70 8.98 9.77
CA SER A 62 -3.05 7.68 9.64
C SER A 62 -2.35 7.52 8.29
N LEU A 63 -2.98 7.96 7.20
CA LEU A 63 -2.44 7.97 5.84
C LEU A 63 -1.19 8.83 5.75
N HIS A 64 -1.23 10.06 6.29
CA HIS A 64 -0.08 10.93 6.34
C HIS A 64 1.12 10.27 7.02
N ASN A 65 0.90 9.69 8.21
CA ASN A 65 1.98 9.08 8.99
C ASN A 65 2.58 7.86 8.29
N GLN A 66 1.75 7.07 7.61
CA GLN A 66 2.18 5.89 6.87
C GLN A 66 3.01 6.24 5.64
N ILE A 67 2.59 7.25 4.87
CA ILE A 67 3.36 7.76 3.74
C ILE A 67 4.70 8.35 4.22
N ALA A 68 4.71 9.14 5.29
CA ALA A 68 5.93 9.70 5.85
C ALA A 68 6.92 8.59 6.26
N SER A 69 6.44 7.58 6.99
CA SER A 69 7.25 6.43 7.39
C SER A 69 7.78 5.63 6.20
N PHE A 70 7.00 5.50 5.13
CA PHE A 70 7.44 4.83 3.91
C PHE A 70 8.56 5.59 3.21
N ILE A 71 8.43 6.92 3.06
CA ILE A 71 9.47 7.77 2.49
C ILE A 71 10.76 7.64 3.29
N ASP A 72 10.68 7.72 4.62
CA ASP A 72 11.85 7.54 5.50
C ASP A 72 12.50 6.17 5.25
N ARG A 73 11.72 5.10 5.24
CA ARG A 73 12.21 3.73 5.02
C ARG A 73 12.79 3.51 3.62
N ALA A 74 12.27 4.22 2.61
CA ALA A 74 12.71 4.11 1.22
C ALA A 74 13.95 4.96 0.90
N THR A 75 14.25 5.97 1.72
CA THR A 75 15.33 6.94 1.48
C THR A 75 16.49 6.86 2.48
N GLN A 76 16.28 6.20 3.63
CA GLN A 76 17.37 5.95 4.57
C GLN A 76 18.41 4.96 3.97
N PRO A 77 19.71 5.24 4.15
CA PRO A 77 20.80 4.47 3.55
C PRO A 77 20.99 3.07 4.14
#